data_AF-A0A081GM71-F1
#
_entry.id   AF-A0A081GM71-F1
#
_cell.length_a   1.000
_cell.length_b   1.000
_cell.length_c   1.000
_cell.angle_alpha   90.00
_cell.angle_beta   90.00
_cell.angle_gamma   90.00
#
_symmetry.space_group_name_H-M   'P 1'
#
loop_
_entity.id
_entity.type
_entity.pdbx_description
1 polymer ?
#
loop_
_entity_poly.entity_id
_entity_poly.type
_entity_poly.pdbx_seq_one_letter_code
_entity_poly.pdbx_strand_id
1 'polypeptide(L)' 'MKNAKGHSMPSSSAGQASDAVLPTAGSSHHPHDPRRQALIASLRVRYSVAEQRRDAEAKRALFKEAAYLGIRPDAYQG' A
#
# COMPACT_ATOMS: atom_id res chain seq x y z
N MET A 1 -61.34 5.54 -17.66
CA MET A 1 -61.68 4.19 -18.15
C MET A 1 -60.70 3.91 -19.28
N LYS A 2 -59.88 2.87 -19.35
CA LYS A 2 -60.00 1.48 -18.88
C LYS A 2 -58.58 0.88 -19.01
N ASN A 3 -58.02 0.42 -17.90
CA ASN A 3 -56.68 -0.17 -17.84
C ASN A 3 -56.85 -1.68 -17.95
N ALA A 4 -56.14 -2.33 -18.88
CA ALA A 4 -56.20 -3.78 -19.09
C ALA A 4 -54.90 -4.47 -18.61
N LYS A 5 -55.11 -5.40 -17.65
CA LYS A 5 -54.39 -6.67 -17.37
C LYS A 5 -53.45 -7.11 -18.51
N GLY A 6 -52.23 -7.61 -18.35
CA GLY A 6 -51.50 -8.28 -17.25
C GLY A 6 -50.54 -9.29 -17.92
N HIS A 7 -49.47 -9.71 -17.23
CA HIS A 7 -48.89 -11.08 -17.22
C HIS A 7 -47.42 -11.09 -16.76
N SER A 8 -47.14 -12.11 -15.94
CA SER A 8 -45.86 -12.75 -15.60
C SER A 8 -44.86 -12.05 -14.70
N MET A 9 -44.90 -12.50 -13.44
CA MET A 9 -43.74 -12.76 -12.57
C MET A 9 -42.55 -13.34 -13.34
N PRO A 10 -41.33 -13.05 -12.88
CA PRO A 10 -40.41 -14.14 -12.53
C PRO A 10 -40.14 -14.18 -11.02
N SER A 11 -40.30 -15.37 -10.45
CA SER A 11 -39.88 -15.74 -9.09
C SER A 11 -38.38 -16.05 -9.08
N SER A 12 -37.72 -15.61 -8.02
CA SER A 12 -36.53 -16.18 -7.38
C SER A 12 -35.23 -16.28 -8.18
N SER A 13 -34.21 -15.50 -7.78
CA SER A 13 -32.94 -16.12 -7.40
C SER A 13 -32.16 -15.25 -6.42
N ALA A 14 -31.91 -15.85 -5.25
CA ALA A 14 -30.67 -15.79 -4.49
C ALA A 14 -30.12 -14.41 -4.08
N GLY A 15 -30.14 -14.18 -2.77
CA GLY A 15 -29.22 -13.26 -2.14
C GLY A 15 -27.78 -13.55 -2.55
N GLN A 16 -27.06 -12.49 -2.89
CA GLN A 16 -25.61 -12.45 -2.80
C GLN A 16 -25.26 -11.10 -2.17
N ALA A 17 -25.53 -11.04 -0.86
CA ALA A 17 -24.69 -10.30 0.05
C ALA A 17 -23.34 -11.02 0.08
N SER A 18 -22.40 -10.48 -0.67
CA SER A 18 -20.96 -10.70 -0.48
C SER A 18 -20.38 -9.37 -0.90
N ASP A 19 -20.20 -8.44 0.04
CA ASP A 19 -18.93 -8.33 0.77
C ASP A 19 -17.74 -8.66 -0.14
N ALA A 20 -17.72 -8.04 -1.32
CA ALA A 20 -16.58 -8.02 -2.20
C ALA A 20 -15.66 -6.91 -1.68
N VAL A 21 -14.94 -7.26 -0.61
CA VAL A 21 -13.50 -7.03 -0.46
C VAL A 21 -13.06 -5.66 -0.97
N LEU A 22 -12.92 -4.74 -0.02
CA LEU A 22 -11.94 -3.65 -0.04
C LEU A 22 -10.75 -4.05 -0.93
N PRO A 23 -10.26 -3.20 -1.84
CA PRO A 23 -9.03 -3.50 -2.54
C PRO A 23 -7.96 -3.70 -1.47
N THR A 24 -7.61 -4.95 -1.20
CA THR A 24 -6.43 -5.30 -0.42
C THR A 24 -5.33 -4.60 -1.17
N ALA A 25 -4.73 -3.59 -0.55
CA ALA A 25 -3.57 -2.91 -1.08
C ALA A 25 -2.49 -3.97 -1.21
N GLY A 26 -2.51 -4.67 -2.34
CA GLY A 26 -1.38 -5.41 -2.84
C GLY A 26 -0.36 -4.32 -3.03
N SER A 27 0.54 -4.20 -2.05
CA SER A 27 1.83 -3.55 -2.19
C SER A 27 2.57 -4.33 -3.27
N SER A 28 2.16 -4.07 -4.51
CA SER A 28 2.86 -4.46 -5.70
C SER A 28 4.16 -3.68 -5.63
N HIS A 29 5.22 -4.41 -5.27
CA HIS A 29 6.60 -3.95 -5.37
C HIS A 29 6.92 -3.65 -6.84
N HIS A 30 6.34 -2.59 -7.39
CA HIS A 30 6.74 -2.03 -8.65
C HIS A 30 7.92 -1.09 -8.36
N PRO A 31 9.06 -1.24 -9.06
CA PRO A 31 10.19 -0.31 -8.95
C PRO A 31 9.81 1.15 -9.31
N HIS A 32 8.62 1.35 -9.87
CA HIS A 32 8.02 2.64 -10.21
C HIS A 32 6.97 3.13 -9.20
N ASP A 33 6.90 2.58 -7.99
CA ASP A 33 6.00 3.12 -6.96
C ASP A 33 6.55 4.47 -6.42
N PRO A 34 5.89 5.61 -6.72
CA PRO A 34 6.33 6.93 -6.26
C PRO A 34 6.35 7.03 -4.73
N ARG A 35 5.47 6.28 -4.04
CA ARG A 35 5.44 6.23 -2.58
C ARG A 35 6.70 5.56 -2.05
N ARG A 36 7.12 4.46 -2.67
CA ARG A 36 8.37 3.77 -2.30
C ARG A 36 9.60 4.64 -2.55
N GLN A 37 9.61 5.39 -3.65
CA GLN A 37 10.70 6.33 -3.95
C GLN A 37 10.78 7.46 -2.91
N ALA A 38 9.64 8.03 -2.49
CA ALA A 38 9.60 9.04 -1.44
C ALA A 38 10.13 8.51 -0.10
N LEU A 39 9.80 7.26 0.26
CA LEU A 39 10.34 6.60 1.47
C LEU A 39 11.86 6.43 1.39
N ILE A 40 12.38 5.96 0.24
CA ILE A 40 13.83 5.82 0.02
C ILE A 40 14.52 7.18 0.11
N ALA A 41 13.96 8.23 -0.50
CA ALA A 41 14.51 9.59 -0.43
C ALA A 41 14.57 10.11 1.02
N SER A 42 13.51 9.87 1.81
CA SER A 42 13.49 10.20 3.24
C SER A 42 14.56 9.44 4.04
N LEU A 43 14.72 8.14 3.78
CA LEU A 43 15.77 7.33 4.41
C LEU A 43 17.17 7.84 4.07
N ARG A 44 17.43 8.22 2.81
CA ARG A 44 18.72 8.78 2.35
C ARG A 44 19.10 10.05 3.12
N VAL A 45 18.16 11.00 3.23
CA VAL A 45 18.41 12.26 3.94
C VAL A 45 18.72 11.99 5.41
N ARG A 46 17.93 11.15 6.08
CA ARG A 46 18.16 10.82 7.48
C ARG A 46 19.47 10.05 7.69
N TYR A 47 19.81 9.16 6.76
CA TYR A 47 21.08 8.41 6.80
C TYR A 47 22.29 9.35 6.65
N SER A 48 22.26 10.31 5.73
CA SER A 48 23.37 11.26 5.55
C SER A 48 23.58 12.13 6.79
N VAL A 49 22.50 12.54 7.46
CA VAL A 49 22.58 13.29 8.72
C VAL A 49 23.18 12.42 9.83
N ALA A 50 22.78 11.14 9.93
CA ALA A 50 23.34 10.21 10.90
C ALA A 50 24.83 9.90 10.61
N GLU A 51 25.24 9.82 9.34
CA GLU A 51 26.63 9.72 8.91
C GLU A 51 27.45 10.94 9.35
N GLN A 52 26.98 12.14 9.03
CA GLN A 52 27.66 13.40 9.38
C GLN A 52 27.86 13.54 10.90
N ARG A 53 26.87 13.09 11.68
CA ARG A 53 26.90 13.12 13.15
C ARG A 53 27.66 11.94 13.78
N ARG A 54 28.10 10.97 12.97
CA ARG A 54 28.64 9.67 13.43
C ARG A 54 27.72 8.97 14.43
N ASP A 55 26.41 9.13 14.23
CA ASP A 55 25.39 8.62 15.12
C ASP A 55 25.07 7.16 14.77
N ALA A 56 25.72 6.24 15.47
CA ALA A 56 25.53 4.81 15.27
C ALA A 56 24.12 4.34 15.67
N GLU A 57 23.47 4.99 16.63
CA GLU A 57 22.13 4.63 17.07
C GLU A 57 21.09 5.03 16.02
N ALA A 58 21.19 6.24 15.49
CA ALA A 58 20.33 6.70 14.40
C ALA A 58 20.47 5.81 13.16
N LYS A 59 21.70 5.39 12.79
CA LYS A 59 21.89 4.43 11.69
C LYS A 59 21.17 3.11 11.98
N ARG A 60 21.32 2.54 13.18
CA ARG A 60 20.64 1.29 13.57
C ARG A 60 19.12 1.41 13.53
N ALA A 61 18.56 2.55 13.96
CA ALA A 61 17.13 2.82 13.87
C ALA A 61 16.65 2.85 12.42
N LEU A 62 17.38 3.52 11.53
CA LEU A 62 17.09 3.59 10.09
C LEU A 62 17.14 2.20 9.43
N PHE A 63 18.10 1.35 9.81
CA PHE A 63 18.17 -0.03 9.33
C PHE A 63 16.92 -0.84 9.71
N LYS A 64 16.45 -0.73 10.96
CA LYS A 64 15.24 -1.43 11.41
C LYS A 64 14.00 -0.95 10.66
N GLU A 65 13.88 0.36 10.47
CA GLU A 65 12.78 0.96 9.72
C GLU A 65 12.78 0.50 8.26
N ALA A 66 13.94 0.54 7.59
CA ALA A 66 14.08 0.07 6.23
C ALA A 66 13.74 -1.43 6.09
N ALA A 67 14.14 -2.25 7.07
CA ALA A 67 13.78 -3.67 7.11
C ALA A 67 12.26 -3.88 7.20
N TYR A 68 11.57 -3.10 8.05
CA TYR A 68 10.10 -3.14 8.14
C TYR A 68 9.42 -2.74 6.82
N LEU A 69 10.01 -1.80 6.09
CA LEU A 69 9.51 -1.31 4.81
C LEU A 69 9.90 -2.19 3.60
N GLY A 70 10.67 -3.26 3.80
CA GLY A 70 11.20 -4.08 2.70
C GLY A 70 12.17 -3.31 1.78
N ILE A 71 12.87 -2.32 2.34
CA ILE A 71 13.85 -1.49 1.63
C ILE A 71 15.25 -2.01 1.99
N ARG A 72 16.03 -2.34 0.97
CA ARG A 72 17.43 -2.75 1.16
C ARG A 72 18.30 -1.56 1.55
N PRO A 73 19.32 -1.77 2.40
CA PRO A 73 20.28 -0.72 2.78
C PRO A 73 20.93 0.00 1.60
N ASP A 74 21.37 -0.76 0.60
CA ASP A 74 21.99 -0.24 -0.63
C ASP A 74 21.12 0.79 -1.37
N ALA A 75 19.79 0.77 -1.17
CA ALA A 75 18.90 1.74 -1.79
C ALA A 75 19.04 3.14 -1.20
N TYR A 76 19.52 3.30 0.05
CA TYR A 76 19.61 4.59 0.72
C TYR A 76 20.98 4.95 1.31
N GLN A 77 21.95 4.03 1.26
CA GLN A 77 23.32 4.26 1.73
C GLN A 77 24.30 4.68 0.62
N GLY A 78 23.91 4.52 -0.65
CA GLY A 78 24.73 4.79 -1.83
C GLY A 78 25.06 6.26 -2.06
#